data_AF-A0A2E0KDI0-F1
#
_entry.id   AF-A0A2E0KDI0-F1
#
_cell.length_a   1.000
_cell.length_b   1.000
_cell.length_c   1.000
_cell.angle_alpha   90.00
_cell.angle_beta   90.00
_cell.angle_gamma   90.00
#
_symmetry.space_group_name_H-M   'P 1'
#
loop_
_entity.id
_entity.type
_entity.pdbx_description
1 polymer ?
#
loop_
_entity_poly.entity_id
_entity_poly.type
_entity_poly.pdbx_seq_one_letter_code
_entity_poly.pdbx_strand_id
1 'polypeptide(L)'
;MVAFARVMQSRLPVMLASLIVISSGPSTAQGDPDPSTVLVTVAQANAICLIETETLPAEQAMAIAKAFLTQQGITASRSNAVQRNQDFNTLVLTYIQQRGGCEQLVQELKQ
;
A
#
# COMPACT_ATOMS: atom_id res chain seq x y z
N MET A 1 -52.59 -12.35 -37.38
CA MET A 1 -52.34 -11.23 -36.45
C MET A 1 -53.05 -11.53 -35.14
N VAL A 2 -52.32 -11.42 -34.02
CA VAL A 2 -52.78 -11.24 -32.62
C VAL A 2 -53.49 -12.45 -31.97
N ALA A 3 -52.77 -13.26 -31.18
CA ALA A 3 -52.44 -13.11 -29.75
C ALA A 3 -53.58 -13.52 -28.79
N PHE A 4 -53.43 -14.70 -28.20
CA PHE A 4 -54.14 -15.12 -26.98
C PHE A 4 -53.45 -14.50 -25.78
N ALA A 5 -53.91 -13.33 -25.33
CA ALA A 5 -53.52 -12.76 -24.05
C ALA A 5 -54.48 -13.26 -22.97
N ARG A 6 -53.99 -14.17 -22.14
CA ARG A 6 -54.65 -14.62 -20.91
C ARG A 6 -54.22 -13.72 -19.76
N VAL A 7 -55.16 -13.53 -18.84
CA VAL A 7 -54.97 -13.06 -17.46
C VAL A 7 -54.92 -11.54 -17.28
N MET A 8 -56.09 -11.00 -16.93
CA MET A 8 -56.23 -9.77 -16.17
C MET A 8 -56.87 -10.15 -14.83
N GLN A 9 -56.07 -10.18 -13.77
CA GLN A 9 -56.57 -10.32 -12.40
C GLN A 9 -55.58 -9.64 -11.44
N SER A 10 -55.65 -8.31 -11.36
CA SER A 10 -55.16 -7.57 -10.21
C SER A 10 -56.08 -7.86 -9.03
N ARG A 11 -55.54 -8.28 -7.88
CA ARG A 11 -55.89 -7.86 -6.50
C ARG A 11 -54.94 -8.53 -5.50
N LEU A 12 -54.05 -7.75 -4.86
CA LEU A 12 -54.02 -7.50 -3.41
C LEU A 12 -52.59 -7.16 -2.91
N PRO A 13 -52.46 -6.18 -1.99
CA PRO A 13 -51.20 -5.67 -1.47
C PRO A 13 -50.82 -6.27 -0.10
N VAL A 14 -49.63 -5.87 0.38
CA VAL A 14 -49.11 -6.00 1.76
C VAL A 14 -48.62 -7.40 2.15
N MET A 15 -47.30 -7.54 2.35
CA MET A 15 -46.74 -7.88 3.66
C MET A 15 -45.21 -7.83 3.62
N LEU A 16 -44.68 -6.91 4.43
CA LEU A 16 -43.40 -6.86 5.12
C LEU A 16 -42.29 -7.80 4.65
N ALA A 17 -41.26 -7.18 4.07
CA ALA A 17 -39.92 -7.72 4.02
C ALA A 17 -39.35 -7.87 5.44
N SER A 18 -38.97 -9.08 5.82
CA SER A 18 -38.19 -9.36 7.02
C SER A 18 -37.31 -10.57 6.75
N LEU A 19 -36.07 -10.32 6.34
CA LEU A 19 -34.95 -11.27 6.19
C LEU A 19 -33.76 -10.38 5.71
N ILE A 20 -32.56 -10.32 6.27
CA ILE A 20 -31.76 -11.19 7.14
C ILE A 20 -30.78 -10.26 7.88
N VAL A 21 -30.52 -10.54 9.16
CA VAL A 21 -29.36 -10.02 9.90
C VAL A 21 -28.10 -10.60 9.27
N ILE A 22 -27.28 -9.77 8.62
CA ILE A 22 -25.87 -10.10 8.40
C ILE A 22 -25.07 -9.17 9.27
N SER A 23 -24.60 -9.75 10.37
CA SER A 23 -23.58 -9.24 11.27
C SER A 23 -22.49 -8.48 10.51
N SER A 24 -22.34 -7.20 10.83
CA SER A 24 -21.12 -6.43 10.58
C SER A 24 -19.99 -7.01 11.45
N GLY A 25 -19.43 -8.15 11.00
CA GLY A 25 -18.11 -8.54 11.44
C GLY A 25 -17.12 -7.44 11.05
N PRO A 26 -16.14 -7.08 11.88
CA PRO A 26 -15.11 -6.14 11.48
C PRO A 26 -14.40 -6.76 10.28
N SER A 27 -14.57 -6.16 9.10
CA SER A 27 -13.72 -6.46 7.96
C SER A 27 -12.28 -6.31 8.43
N THR A 28 -11.54 -7.41 8.41
CA THR A 28 -10.11 -7.45 8.65
C THR A 28 -9.45 -6.63 7.55
N ALA A 29 -9.30 -5.32 7.79
CA ALA A 29 -8.45 -4.44 7.00
C ALA A 29 -6.99 -4.76 7.34
N GLN A 30 -6.53 -5.95 6.93
CA GLN A 30 -5.15 -6.10 6.49
C GLN A 30 -5.09 -5.43 5.11
N GLY A 31 -5.23 -4.11 5.10
CA GLY A 31 -5.15 -3.29 3.90
C GLY A 31 -3.69 -3.11 3.52
N ASP A 32 -3.42 -3.05 2.22
CA ASP A 32 -2.11 -2.72 1.69
C ASP A 32 -1.51 -1.51 2.44
N PRO A 33 -0.19 -1.50 2.69
CA PRO A 33 0.46 -0.38 3.35
C PRO A 33 0.15 0.91 2.56
N ASP A 34 -0.10 2.01 3.29
CA ASP A 34 -0.42 3.27 2.64
C ASP A 34 0.73 3.70 1.71
N PRO A 35 0.46 4.40 0.59
CA PRO A 35 1.48 4.71 -0.41
C PRO A 35 2.71 5.44 0.13
N SER A 36 2.55 6.27 1.17
CA SER A 36 3.70 6.95 1.76
C SER A 36 4.58 5.99 2.57
N THR A 37 4.00 4.99 3.22
CA THR A 37 4.76 3.93 3.90
C THR A 37 5.59 3.14 2.89
N VAL A 38 5.02 2.80 1.74
CA VAL A 38 5.74 2.11 0.66
C VAL A 38 6.91 2.96 0.16
N LEU A 39 6.67 4.22 -0.20
CA LEU A 39 7.70 5.10 -0.75
C LEU A 39 8.85 5.36 0.23
N VAL A 40 8.53 5.59 1.51
CA VAL A 40 9.54 5.80 2.56
C VAL A 40 10.34 4.52 2.81
N THR A 41 9.69 3.36 2.78
CA THR A 41 10.37 2.05 2.90
C THR A 41 11.36 1.84 1.75
N VAL A 42 10.92 2.05 0.51
CA VAL A 42 11.78 1.91 -0.68
C VAL A 42 12.95 2.89 -0.64
N ALA A 43 12.69 4.18 -0.36
CA ALA A 43 13.74 5.18 -0.32
C ALA A 43 14.79 4.88 0.75
N GLN A 44 14.36 4.42 1.93
CA GLN A 44 15.26 4.07 3.02
C GLN A 44 16.06 2.79 2.73
N ALA A 45 15.41 1.78 2.16
CA ALA A 45 16.09 0.55 1.73
C ALA A 45 17.18 0.83 0.69
N ASN A 46 16.87 1.64 -0.32
CA ASN A 46 17.83 2.04 -1.34
C ASN A 46 19.01 2.80 -0.72
N ALA A 47 18.77 3.75 0.19
CA ALA A 47 19.84 4.47 0.86
C ALA A 47 20.72 3.54 1.70
N ILE A 48 20.12 2.63 2.49
CA ILE A 48 20.87 1.66 3.29
C ILE A 48 21.76 0.81 2.40
N CYS A 49 21.22 0.26 1.32
CA CYS A 49 22.00 -0.60 0.45
C CYS A 49 23.12 0.15 -0.29
N LEU A 50 22.90 1.39 -0.71
CA LEU A 50 23.97 2.22 -1.29
C LEU A 50 25.12 2.49 -0.31
N ILE A 51 24.83 2.54 0.99
CA ILE A 51 25.83 2.70 2.07
C ILE A 51 26.54 1.38 2.34
N GLU A 52 25.77 0.30 2.51
CA GLU A 52 26.27 -1.03 2.86
C GLU A 52 27.19 -1.60 1.77
N THR A 53 26.87 -1.36 0.50
CA THR A 53 27.72 -1.77 -0.64
C THR A 53 28.79 -0.73 -0.99
N GLU A 54 29.05 0.24 -0.11
CA GLU A 54 30.04 1.31 -0.26
C GLU A 54 29.92 2.10 -1.58
N THR A 55 28.74 2.11 -2.18
CA THR A 55 28.49 2.75 -3.47
C THR A 55 28.36 4.25 -3.31
N LEU A 56 27.81 4.72 -2.19
CA LEU A 56 27.78 6.14 -1.83
C LEU A 56 28.07 6.33 -0.33
N PRO A 57 28.69 7.46 0.06
CA PRO A 57 28.76 7.88 1.45
C PRO A 57 27.37 8.04 2.08
N ALA A 58 27.28 7.80 3.39
CA ALA A 58 26.01 7.87 4.14
C ALA A 58 25.26 9.19 3.97
N GLU A 59 25.97 10.32 4.04
CA GLU A 59 25.35 11.63 3.86
C GLU A 59 24.70 11.78 2.48
N GLN A 60 25.40 11.34 1.43
CA GLN A 60 24.92 11.46 0.06
C GLN A 60 23.74 10.52 -0.22
N ALA A 61 23.82 9.27 0.21
CA ALA A 61 22.73 8.29 0.05
C ALA A 61 21.45 8.77 0.76
N MET A 62 21.57 9.28 1.99
CA MET A 62 20.45 9.82 2.75
C MET A 62 19.90 11.12 2.16
N ALA A 63 20.75 11.97 1.58
CA ALA A 63 20.32 13.17 0.87
C ALA A 63 19.50 12.83 -0.37
N ILE A 64 19.94 11.83 -1.14
CA ILE A 64 19.21 11.33 -2.33
C ILE A 64 17.84 10.78 -1.93
N ALA A 65 17.77 9.93 -0.89
CA ALA A 65 16.49 9.42 -0.42
C ALA A 65 15.51 10.52 0.01
N LYS A 66 15.99 11.54 0.74
CA LYS A 66 15.17 12.70 1.13
C LYS A 66 14.70 13.51 -0.09
N ALA A 67 15.58 13.72 -1.07
CA ALA A 67 15.25 14.42 -2.30
C ALA A 67 14.20 13.66 -3.12
N PHE A 68 14.36 12.34 -3.26
CA PHE A 68 13.38 11.47 -3.91
C PHE A 68 12.01 11.58 -3.23
N LEU A 69 11.94 11.42 -1.91
CA LEU A 69 10.68 11.54 -1.17
C LEU A 69 10.02 12.91 -1.36
N THR A 70 10.81 13.98 -1.36
CA THR A 70 10.31 15.33 -1.61
C THR A 70 9.72 15.47 -3.02
N GLN A 71 10.38 14.90 -4.05
CA GLN A 71 9.87 14.89 -5.42
C GLN A 71 8.56 14.09 -5.55
N GLN A 72 8.39 13.03 -4.74
CA GLN A 72 7.14 12.26 -4.64
C GLN A 72 6.06 12.97 -3.80
N GLY A 73 6.30 14.20 -3.35
CA GLY A 73 5.35 14.97 -2.52
C GLY A 73 5.26 14.50 -1.07
N ILE A 74 6.18 13.63 -0.61
CA ILE A 74 6.24 13.19 0.78
C ILE A 74 7.01 14.22 1.61
N THR A 75 6.31 14.88 2.53
CA THR A 75 6.92 15.85 3.44
C THR A 75 7.82 15.17 4.47
N ALA A 76 8.78 15.91 5.01
CA ALA A 76 9.62 15.43 6.11
C ALA A 76 8.79 14.99 7.33
N SER A 77 7.72 15.72 7.66
CA SER A 77 6.82 15.34 8.75
C SER A 77 6.14 13.99 8.52
N ARG A 78 5.65 13.74 7.29
CA ARG A 78 5.04 12.46 6.93
C ARG A 78 6.06 11.32 6.93
N SER A 79 7.24 11.54 6.33
CA SER A 79 8.33 10.56 6.35
C SER A 79 8.74 10.19 7.77
N ASN A 80 8.92 11.18 8.65
CA ASN A 80 9.24 10.96 10.06
C ASN A 80 8.12 10.22 10.80
N ALA A 81 6.84 10.46 10.45
CA ALA A 81 5.73 9.73 11.04
C ALA A 81 5.74 8.24 10.66
N VAL A 82 6.05 7.93 9.39
CA VAL A 82 6.25 6.54 8.93
C VAL A 82 7.42 5.89 9.64
N GLN A 83 8.59 6.55 9.68
CA GLN A 83 9.81 6.00 10.27
C GLN A 83 9.71 5.73 11.78
N ARG A 84 8.81 6.42 12.49
CA ARG A 84 8.55 6.17 13.92
C ARG A 84 7.65 4.97 14.18
N ASN A 85 7.06 4.36 13.14
CA ASN A 85 6.31 3.13 13.31
C ASN A 85 7.26 2.00 13.78
N GLN A 86 6.85 1.24 14.79
CA GLN A 86 7.63 0.14 15.36
C GLN A 86 8.02 -0.93 14.33
N ASP A 87 7.21 -1.11 13.29
CA ASP A 87 7.42 -2.13 12.27
C ASP A 87 8.23 -1.61 11.06
N PHE A 88 8.60 -0.33 11.05
CA PHE A 88 9.25 0.30 9.90
C PHE A 88 10.57 -0.39 9.52
N ASN A 89 11.40 -0.74 10.50
CA ASN A 89 12.66 -1.45 10.24
C ASN A 89 12.40 -2.84 9.64
N THR A 90 11.36 -3.54 10.10
CA THR A 90 10.95 -4.83 9.53
C THR A 90 10.51 -4.66 8.08
N LEU A 91 9.76 -3.61 7.74
CA LEU A 91 9.35 -3.31 6.36
C LEU A 91 10.57 -3.08 5.45
N VAL A 92 11.55 -2.30 5.91
CA VAL A 92 12.78 -2.02 5.16
C VAL A 92 13.57 -3.30 4.91
N LEU A 93 13.84 -4.09 5.96
CA LEU A 93 14.59 -5.35 5.83
C LEU A 93 13.87 -6.37 4.95
N THR A 94 12.54 -6.47 5.10
CA THR A 94 11.71 -7.36 4.27
C THR A 94 11.79 -6.96 2.80
N TYR A 95 11.69 -5.66 2.51
CA TYR A 95 11.82 -5.16 1.14
C TYR A 95 13.20 -5.51 0.54
N ILE A 96 14.29 -5.26 1.27
CA ILE A 96 15.65 -5.60 0.82
C ILE A 96 15.76 -7.10 0.51
N GLN A 97 15.26 -7.96 1.41
CA GLN A 97 15.28 -9.41 1.21
C GLN A 97 14.47 -9.85 -0.02
N GLN A 98 13.28 -9.27 -0.23
CA GLN A 98 12.44 -9.57 -1.39
C GLN A 98 13.08 -9.14 -2.72
N ARG A 99 13.98 -8.15 -2.70
CA ARG A 99 14.77 -7.72 -3.87
C ARG A 99 16.06 -8.52 -4.06
N GLY A 100 16.31 -9.56 -3.27
CA GLY A 100 17.52 -10.38 -3.38
C GLY A 100 18.73 -9.82 -2.65
N GLY A 101 18.53 -8.89 -1.71
CA GLY A 101 19.60 -8.26 -0.92
C GLY A 101 20.16 -6.97 -1.53
N CYS A 102 21.09 -6.35 -0.82
CA CYS A 102 21.58 -5.03 -1.19
C CYS A 102 22.42 -5.01 -2.47
N GLU A 103 23.17 -6.06 -2.78
CA GLU A 103 23.93 -6.13 -4.04
C GLU A 103 22.99 -6.09 -5.26
N GLN A 104 21.94 -6.91 -5.25
CA GLN A 104 20.95 -6.96 -6.33
C GLN A 104 20.20 -5.63 -6.46
N LEU A 105 19.75 -5.07 -5.34
CA LEU A 105 19.04 -3.80 -5.32
C LEU A 105 19.92 -2.67 -5.90
N VAL A 106 21.20 -2.60 -5.54
CA VAL A 106 22.11 -1.58 -6.07
C VAL A 106 22.41 -1.79 -7.56
N GLN A 107 22.45 -3.03 -8.04
CA GLN A 107 22.54 -3.30 -9.48
C GLN A 107 21.32 -2.77 -10.24
N GLU A 108 20.12 -2.94 -9.69
CA GLU A 108 18.89 -2.41 -10.28
C GLU A 108 18.85 -0.88 -10.33
N LEU A 109 19.45 -0.20 -9.34
CA LEU A 109 19.55 1.27 -9.31
C LEU A 109 20.53 1.85 -10.33
N LYS A 110 21.45 1.04 -10.87
CA LYS A 110 22.46 1.47 -11.85
C LYS A 110 22.00 1.40 -13.30
N GLN A 111 20.84 0.80 -13.55
CA GLN A 111 20.25 0.65 -14.88
C GLN A 111 19.31 1.81 -15.21
#